data_AF-A0A1I8JJY6-F1
#
_entry.id   AF-A0A1I8JJY6-F1
#
_cell.length_a   1.000
_cell.length_b   1.000
_cell.length_c   1.000
_cell.angle_alpha   90.00
_cell.angle_beta   90.00
_cell.angle_gamma   90.00
#
_symmetry.space_group_name_H-M   'P 1'
#
loop_
_entity.id
_entity.type
_entity.pdbx_description
1 polymer ?
#
loop_
_entity_poly.entity_id
_entity_poly.type
_entity_poly.pdbx_seq_one_letter_code
_entity_poly.pdbx_strand_id
1 'polypeptide(L)'
;LPNWSASHLLLYVWVLSLVLEELRQALLSKISFSAYISDTWNIFDIVAILLFNIGAISFILRLATPVVEALFGVQGDQAGISSSQETLLRLSRLCLALALFVFFLRILQFFSISVTLGPKVVMIQNMITNDLMPFMVILLTFTFGYGIAMWSITFPTNDPSISEAMVMIVRLMRVSYFQIYGEMNMDLITG
;
A
#
# COMPACT_ATOMS: atom_id res chain seq x y z
N LEU A 1 -22.57 21.50 8.78
CA LEU A 1 -22.53 20.36 9.71
C LEU A 1 -21.76 19.25 9.01
N PRO A 2 -20.72 18.64 9.60
CA PRO A 2 -20.06 17.52 8.95
C PRO A 2 -21.02 16.35 9.06
N ASN A 3 -21.64 15.96 7.94
CA ASN A 3 -22.60 14.87 7.91
C ASN A 3 -21.81 13.59 8.18
N TRP A 4 -21.73 13.18 9.44
CA TRP A 4 -21.30 11.84 9.79
C TRP A 4 -22.34 10.89 9.19
N SER A 5 -22.08 10.44 7.96
CA SER A 5 -22.89 9.37 7.38
C SER A 5 -22.77 8.18 8.31
N ALA A 6 -23.91 7.57 8.66
CA ALA A 6 -23.97 6.40 9.54
C ALA A 6 -22.99 5.29 9.11
N SER A 7 -22.67 5.22 7.81
CA SER A 7 -21.65 4.33 7.26
C SER A 7 -20.25 4.53 7.86
N HIS A 8 -19.80 5.76 8.09
CA HIS A 8 -18.46 6.02 8.67
C HIS A 8 -18.39 5.56 10.12
N LEU A 9 -19.44 5.80 10.90
CA LEU A 9 -19.50 5.37 12.30
C LEU A 9 -19.51 3.84 12.38
N LEU A 10 -20.31 3.18 11.54
CA LEU A 10 -20.35 1.72 11.45
C LEU A 10 -18.96 1.15 11.12
N LEU A 11 -18.25 1.75 10.15
CA LEU A 11 -16.88 1.32 9.80
C LEU A 11 -15.91 1.46 10.97
N TYR A 12 -15.95 2.57 11.71
CA TYR A 12 -15.08 2.76 12.87
C TYR A 12 -15.38 1.77 14.00
N VAL A 13 -16.66 1.51 14.29
CA VAL A 13 -17.06 0.50 15.28
C VAL A 13 -16.63 -0.91 14.85
N TRP A 14 -16.77 -1.22 13.56
CA TRP A 14 -16.35 -2.51 13.01
C TRP A 14 -14.84 -2.69 13.06
N VAL A 15 -14.04 -1.68 12.72
CA VAL A 15 -12.58 -1.80 12.84
C VAL A 15 -12.14 -1.82 14.30
N LEU A 16 -12.81 -1.10 15.19
CA LEU A 16 -12.53 -1.17 16.63
C LEU A 16 -12.75 -2.59 17.17
N SER A 17 -13.81 -3.30 16.74
CA SER A 17 -14.00 -4.69 17.16
C SER A 17 -12.92 -5.61 16.60
N LEU A 18 -12.42 -5.37 15.38
CA LEU A 18 -11.27 -6.10 14.83
C LEU A 18 -9.99 -5.83 15.63
N VAL A 19 -9.70 -4.59 16.01
CA VAL A 19 -8.54 -4.23 16.85
C VAL A 19 -8.59 -4.96 18.18
N LEU A 20 -9.76 -5.00 18.83
CA LEU A 20 -9.92 -5.71 20.10
C LEU A 20 -9.73 -7.21 19.94
N GLU A 21 -10.19 -7.81 18.84
CA GLU A 21 -10.01 -9.22 18.57
C GLU A 21 -8.53 -9.57 18.33
N GLU A 22 -7.80 -8.79 17.53
CA GLU A 22 -6.36 -9.00 17.32
C GLU A 22 -5.57 -8.78 18.62
N LEU A 23 -5.92 -7.77 19.41
CA LEU A 23 -5.29 -7.54 20.71
C LEU A 23 -5.55 -8.71 21.68
N ARG A 24 -6.77 -9.27 21.66
CA ARG A 24 -7.12 -10.48 22.43
C ARG A 24 -6.25 -11.65 21.99
N GLN A 25 -6.09 -11.87 20.69
CA GLN A 25 -5.26 -12.95 20.16
C GLN A 25 -3.77 -12.73 20.46
N ALA A 26 -3.27 -11.51 20.40
CA ALA A 26 -1.87 -11.20 20.69
C ALA A 26 -1.52 -11.33 22.19
N LEU A 27 -2.40 -10.88 23.10
CA LEU A 27 -2.12 -10.83 24.54
C LEU A 27 -2.57 -12.06 25.33
N LEU A 28 -3.73 -12.64 24.98
CA LEU A 28 -4.37 -13.71 25.77
C LEU A 28 -4.10 -15.10 25.19
N SER A 29 -3.50 -15.19 24.01
CA SER A 29 -3.05 -16.48 23.52
C SER A 29 -1.86 -16.97 24.35
N LYS A 30 -1.78 -18.28 24.55
CA LYS A 30 -0.67 -18.92 25.27
C LYS A 30 0.62 -18.98 24.44
N ILE A 31 0.64 -18.38 23.25
CA ILE A 31 1.79 -18.38 22.34
C ILE A 31 2.66 -17.14 22.61
N SER A 32 3.96 -17.26 22.37
CA SER A 32 4.87 -16.12 22.45
C SER A 32 4.53 -15.09 21.38
N PHE A 33 4.71 -13.79 21.67
CA PHE A 33 4.55 -12.70 20.70
C PHE A 33 5.36 -12.91 19.42
N SER A 34 6.54 -13.52 19.54
CA SER A 34 7.38 -13.84 18.37
C SER A 34 6.75 -14.91 17.47
N ALA A 35 6.00 -15.85 18.03
CA ALA A 35 5.29 -16.87 17.26
C ALA A 35 4.04 -16.25 16.58
N TYR A 36 3.35 -15.34 17.26
CA TYR A 36 2.21 -14.62 16.68
C TYR A 36 2.61 -13.81 15.44
N ILE A 37 3.72 -13.07 15.51
CA ILE A 37 4.24 -12.26 14.38
C ILE A 37 4.84 -13.13 13.27
N SER A 38 5.15 -14.41 13.52
CA SER A 38 5.69 -15.30 12.48
C SER A 38 4.62 -15.77 11.48
N ASP A 39 3.34 -15.72 11.86
CA ASP A 39 2.26 -16.12 10.98
C ASP A 39 1.98 -15.04 9.93
N THR A 40 2.08 -15.41 8.66
CA THR A 40 1.87 -14.51 7.52
C THR A 40 0.48 -13.86 7.57
N TRP A 41 -0.54 -14.58 8.03
CA TRP A 41 -1.91 -14.06 8.09
C TRP A 41 -2.07 -12.99 9.18
N ASN A 42 -1.45 -13.19 10.34
CA ASN A 42 -1.48 -12.20 11.43
C ASN A 42 -0.74 -10.93 11.02
N ILE A 43 0.38 -11.04 10.28
CA ILE A 43 1.08 -9.87 9.75
C ILE A 43 0.16 -9.06 8.83
N PHE A 44 -0.56 -9.72 7.91
CA PHE A 44 -1.51 -9.04 7.02
C PHE A 44 -2.63 -8.33 7.80
N ASP A 45 -3.17 -8.95 8.84
CA ASP A 45 -4.22 -8.36 9.69
C ASP A 45 -3.72 -7.15 10.49
N ILE A 46 -2.51 -7.23 11.07
CA ILE A 46 -1.86 -6.09 11.75
C ILE A 46 -1.61 -4.94 10.76
N VAL A 47 -1.07 -5.24 9.57
CA VAL A 47 -0.78 -4.23 8.54
C VAL A 47 -2.07 -3.54 8.09
N ALA A 48 -3.17 -4.27 7.89
CA ALA A 48 -4.47 -3.70 7.52
C ALA A 48 -4.99 -2.73 8.60
N ILE A 49 -4.91 -3.13 9.87
CA ILE A 49 -5.34 -2.33 11.01
C ILE A 49 -4.49 -1.07 11.16
N LEU A 50 -3.16 -1.18 11.02
CA LEU A 50 -2.25 -0.04 11.10
C LEU A 50 -2.52 0.96 9.98
N LEU A 51 -2.64 0.51 8.73
CA LEU A 51 -2.98 1.36 7.58
C LEU A 51 -4.32 2.07 7.77
N PHE A 52 -5.33 1.36 8.30
CA PHE A 52 -6.63 1.96 8.59
C PHE A 52 -6.53 3.03 9.68
N ASN A 53 -5.84 2.76 10.79
CA ASN A 53 -5.67 3.72 11.87
C ASN A 53 -4.90 4.96 11.41
N ILE A 54 -3.85 4.82 10.60
CA ILE A 54 -3.12 5.96 10.02
C ILE A 54 -4.05 6.81 9.14
N GLY A 55 -4.86 6.18 8.30
CA GLY A 55 -5.84 6.88 7.47
C GLY A 55 -6.94 7.57 8.29
N ALA A 56 -7.44 6.91 9.33
CA ALA A 56 -8.45 7.41 10.26
C ALA A 56 -7.93 8.60 11.07
N ILE A 57 -6.73 8.50 11.64
CA ILE A 57 -6.07 9.58 12.38
C ILE A 57 -5.86 10.79 11.47
N SER A 58 -5.39 10.57 10.24
CA SER A 58 -5.21 11.66 9.25
C SER A 58 -6.54 12.36 8.93
N PHE A 59 -7.64 11.60 8.85
CA PHE A 59 -8.99 12.13 8.64
C PHE A 59 -9.53 12.90 9.86
N ILE A 60 -9.31 12.38 11.07
CA ILE A 60 -9.74 13.01 12.33
C ILE A 60 -8.93 14.28 12.59
N LEU A 61 -7.62 14.27 12.35
CA LEU A 61 -6.75 15.42 12.52
C LEU A 61 -7.25 16.60 11.68
N ARG A 62 -7.66 16.35 10.43
CA ARG A 62 -8.31 17.35 9.57
C ARG A 62 -9.61 17.90 10.20
N LEU A 63 -10.42 17.07 10.83
CA LEU A 63 -11.65 17.53 11.49
C LEU A 63 -11.37 18.33 12.78
N ALA A 64 -10.26 18.01 13.46
CA ALA A 64 -9.84 18.65 14.67
C ALA A 64 -9.17 20.02 14.44
N THR A 65 -8.52 20.27 13.29
CA THR A 65 -7.83 21.55 13.04
C THR A 65 -8.72 22.79 13.25
N PRO A 66 -9.97 22.90 12.73
CA PRO A 66 -10.81 24.07 13.00
C PRO A 66 -11.27 24.16 14.46
N VAL A 67 -11.37 23.03 15.18
CA VAL A 67 -11.76 23.00 16.60
C VAL A 67 -10.59 23.43 17.49
N VAL A 68 -9.37 22.99 17.17
CA VAL A 68 -8.13 23.35 17.87
C VAL A 68 -7.85 24.85 17.70
N GLU A 69 -8.00 25.39 16.50
CA GLU A 69 -7.86 26.83 16.25
C GLU A 69 -8.89 27.65 17.04
N ALA A 70 -10.14 27.16 17.14
CA ALA A 70 -11.20 27.83 17.91
C ALA A 70 -11.02 27.74 19.43
N LEU A 71 -10.50 26.62 19.95
CA LEU A 71 -10.34 26.38 21.40
C LEU A 71 -9.04 26.95 21.97
N PHE A 72 -7.94 26.92 21.20
CA PHE A 72 -6.62 27.33 21.68
C PHE A 72 -6.20 28.73 21.19
N GLY A 73 -7.05 29.41 20.41
CA GLY A 73 -6.78 30.78 19.96
C GLY A 73 -5.52 30.93 19.09
N VAL A 74 -5.03 29.82 18.53
CA VAL A 74 -3.83 29.80 17.69
C VAL A 74 -4.19 30.26 16.29
N GLN A 75 -3.84 31.51 15.94
CA GLN A 75 -3.88 31.99 14.57
C GLN A 75 -2.68 31.44 13.80
N GLY A 76 -2.85 30.25 13.20
CA GLY A 76 -1.87 29.71 12.26
C GLY A 76 -1.96 30.40 10.89
N ASP A 77 -0.87 30.33 10.12
CA ASP A 77 -0.76 30.93 8.79
C ASP A 77 -1.78 30.28 7.81
N GLN A 78 -2.77 31.04 7.33
CA GLN A 78 -3.91 30.52 6.55
C GLN A 78 -3.48 29.81 5.25
N ALA A 79 -2.35 30.20 4.67
CA ALA A 79 -1.76 29.55 3.49
C ALA A 79 -1.13 28.18 3.82
N GLY A 80 -0.57 28.02 5.02
CA GLY A 80 0.00 26.75 5.49
C GLY A 80 -1.08 25.74 5.91
N ILE A 81 -2.17 26.22 6.51
CA ILE A 81 -3.28 25.37 6.96
C ILE A 81 -4.06 24.79 5.78
N SER A 82 -4.29 25.58 4.72
CA SER A 82 -5.00 25.10 3.52
C SER A 82 -4.20 24.06 2.74
N SER A 83 -2.89 24.25 2.56
CA SER A 83 -2.03 23.28 1.88
C SER A 83 -1.86 21.98 2.67
N SER A 84 -1.70 22.06 4.00
CA SER A 84 -1.60 20.86 4.85
C SER A 84 -2.90 20.04 4.87
N GLN A 85 -4.08 20.67 4.88
CA GLN A 85 -5.36 19.95 4.79
C GLN A 85 -5.52 19.14 3.50
N GLU A 86 -5.08 19.67 2.36
CA GLU A 86 -5.12 18.95 1.08
C GLU A 86 -4.20 17.72 1.08
N THR A 87 -3.01 17.83 1.70
CA THR A 87 -2.10 16.68 1.83
C THR A 87 -2.67 15.59 2.74
N LEU A 88 -3.28 15.96 3.87
CA LEU A 88 -3.94 15.02 4.79
C LEU A 88 -5.16 14.33 4.15
N LEU A 89 -5.89 15.03 3.28
CA LEU A 89 -6.99 14.46 2.51
C LEU A 89 -6.52 13.42 1.49
N ARG A 90 -5.44 13.72 0.77
CA ARG A 90 -4.85 12.76 -0.18
C ARG A 90 -4.31 11.54 0.55
N LEU A 91 -3.61 11.75 1.66
CA LEU A 91 -3.04 10.68 2.47
C LEU A 91 -4.12 9.78 3.05
N SER A 92 -5.16 10.35 3.68
CA SER A 92 -6.26 9.56 4.27
C SER A 92 -6.98 8.71 3.23
N ARG A 93 -7.29 9.25 2.05
CA ARG A 93 -7.92 8.48 0.96
C ARG A 93 -7.03 7.34 0.47
N LEU A 94 -5.73 7.59 0.30
CA LEU A 94 -4.78 6.59 -0.16
C LEU A 94 -4.57 5.48 0.88
N CYS A 95 -4.37 5.84 2.15
CA CYS A 95 -4.22 4.88 3.24
C CYS A 95 -5.47 4.02 3.42
N LEU A 96 -6.67 4.62 3.35
CA LEU A 96 -7.93 3.87 3.46
C LEU A 96 -8.17 2.96 2.24
N ALA A 97 -7.80 3.40 1.03
CA ALA A 97 -7.87 2.56 -0.17
C ALA A 97 -6.91 1.36 -0.09
N LEU A 98 -5.68 1.57 0.38
CA LEU A 98 -4.72 0.49 0.62
C LEU A 98 -5.18 -0.45 1.74
N ALA A 99 -5.72 0.09 2.85
CA ALA A 99 -6.28 -0.73 3.92
C ALA A 99 -7.41 -1.63 3.39
N LEU A 100 -8.31 -1.09 2.57
CA LEU A 100 -9.38 -1.86 1.92
C LEU A 100 -8.82 -2.98 1.03
N PHE A 101 -7.75 -2.71 0.27
CA PHE A 101 -7.09 -3.74 -0.54
C PHE A 101 -6.55 -4.89 0.34
N VAL A 102 -5.90 -4.59 1.46
CA VAL A 102 -5.41 -5.63 2.38
C VAL A 102 -6.59 -6.39 3.04
N PHE A 103 -7.69 -5.71 3.39
CA PHE A 103 -8.90 -6.39 3.87
C PHE A 103 -9.50 -7.35 2.84
N PHE A 104 -9.39 -7.07 1.55
CA PHE A 104 -9.77 -8.04 0.51
C PHE A 104 -8.85 -9.26 0.46
N LEU A 105 -7.55 -9.10 0.70
CA LEU A 105 -6.63 -10.24 0.83
C LEU A 105 -6.99 -11.12 2.02
N ARG A 106 -7.52 -10.57 3.12
CA ARG A 106 -8.05 -11.34 4.25
C ARG A 106 -9.19 -12.28 3.85
N ILE A 107 -9.99 -11.93 2.84
CA ILE A 107 -11.07 -12.81 2.37
C ILE A 107 -10.53 -14.15 1.86
N LEU A 108 -9.29 -14.17 1.35
CA LEU A 108 -8.61 -15.40 0.93
C LEU A 108 -8.48 -16.42 2.08
N GLN A 109 -8.28 -15.96 3.31
CA GLN A 109 -8.20 -16.82 4.50
C GLN A 109 -9.53 -17.53 4.77
N PHE A 110 -10.67 -16.85 4.59
CA PHE A 110 -11.99 -17.47 4.70
C PHE A 110 -12.20 -18.53 3.61
N PHE A 111 -11.71 -18.30 2.39
CA PHE A 111 -11.74 -19.32 1.34
C PHE A 111 -10.83 -20.50 1.64
N SER A 112 -9.76 -20.30 2.41
CA SER A 112 -8.87 -21.36 2.85
C SER A 112 -9.53 -22.38 3.78
N ILE A 113 -10.61 -21.99 4.48
CA ILE A 113 -11.36 -22.87 5.39
C ILE A 113 -12.23 -23.86 4.60
N SER A 114 -12.61 -23.51 3.36
CA SER A 114 -13.47 -24.38 2.56
C SER A 114 -12.74 -25.65 2.10
N VAL A 115 -13.42 -26.79 2.16
CA VAL A 115 -12.83 -28.11 1.86
C VAL A 115 -12.38 -28.24 0.40
N THR A 116 -13.01 -27.51 -0.52
CA THR A 116 -12.74 -27.59 -1.95
C THR A 116 -11.74 -26.54 -2.47
N LEU A 117 -11.68 -25.35 -1.86
CA LEU A 117 -10.77 -24.27 -2.28
C LEU A 117 -9.53 -24.18 -1.38
N GLY A 118 -9.59 -24.64 -0.13
CA GLY A 118 -8.48 -24.57 0.82
C GLY A 118 -7.17 -25.14 0.29
N PRO A 119 -7.15 -26.41 -0.18
CA PRO A 119 -5.94 -26.99 -0.74
C PRO A 119 -5.37 -26.22 -1.94
N LYS A 120 -6.24 -25.57 -2.74
CA LYS A 120 -5.80 -24.76 -3.89
C LYS A 120 -5.15 -23.46 -3.45
N VAL A 121 -5.69 -22.79 -2.44
CA VAL A 121 -5.12 -21.55 -1.87
C VAL A 121 -3.74 -21.82 -1.28
N VAL A 122 -3.60 -22.89 -0.49
CA VAL A 122 -2.31 -23.30 0.10
C VAL A 122 -1.30 -23.68 -1.00
N MET A 123 -1.75 -24.37 -2.06
CA MET A 123 -0.90 -24.69 -3.21
C MET A 123 -0.39 -23.42 -3.91
N ILE A 124 -1.25 -22.43 -4.13
CA ILE A 124 -0.86 -21.13 -4.72
C ILE A 124 0.16 -20.42 -3.82
N GLN A 125 -0.06 -20.36 -2.50
CA GLN A 125 0.86 -19.70 -1.57
C GLN A 125 2.25 -20.34 -1.60
N ASN A 126 2.31 -21.67 -1.58
CA ASN A 126 3.57 -22.41 -1.64
C ASN A 126 4.26 -22.26 -2.99
N MET A 127 3.51 -22.23 -4.10
CA MET A 127 4.07 -22.01 -5.44
C MET A 127 4.63 -20.58 -5.59
N ILE A 128 3.96 -19.57 -5.04
CA ILE A 128 4.42 -18.18 -5.09
C ILE A 128 5.77 -18.03 -4.36
N THR A 129 5.91 -18.63 -3.17
CA THR A 129 7.11 -18.44 -2.35
C THR A 129 8.29 -19.25 -2.86
N ASN A 130 8.07 -20.52 -3.24
CA ASN A 130 9.15 -21.42 -3.60
C ASN A 130 9.56 -21.33 -5.08
N ASP A 131 8.61 -21.09 -5.99
CA ASP A 131 8.86 -21.18 -7.43
C ASP A 131 8.83 -19.79 -8.10
N LEU A 132 7.82 -18.96 -7.78
CA LEU A 132 7.64 -17.66 -8.43
C LEU A 132 8.64 -16.61 -7.91
N MET A 133 8.92 -16.57 -6.61
CA MET A 133 9.84 -15.59 -6.01
C MET A 133 11.25 -15.62 -6.64
N PRO A 134 11.95 -16.78 -6.74
CA PRO A 134 13.26 -16.81 -7.40
C PRO A 134 13.17 -16.46 -8.90
N PHE A 135 12.09 -16.87 -9.57
CA PHE A 135 11.84 -16.48 -10.96
C PHE A 135 11.71 -14.95 -11.12
N MET A 136 10.96 -14.28 -10.25
CA MET A 136 10.78 -12.82 -10.29
C MET A 136 12.09 -12.06 -10.08
N VAL A 137 13.00 -12.57 -9.25
CA VAL A 137 14.34 -11.97 -9.05
C VAL A 137 15.18 -12.07 -10.32
N ILE A 138 15.19 -13.24 -10.96
CA ILE A 138 15.91 -13.45 -12.23
C ILE A 138 15.31 -12.58 -13.32
N LEU A 139 13.97 -12.55 -13.45
CA LEU A 139 13.25 -11.73 -14.41
C LEU A 139 13.60 -10.24 -14.22
N LEU A 140 13.50 -9.74 -12.98
CA LEU A 140 13.81 -8.34 -12.66
C LEU A 140 15.26 -7.98 -13.01
N THR A 141 16.21 -8.89 -12.78
CA THR A 141 17.62 -8.69 -13.16
C THR A 141 17.78 -8.53 -14.67
N PHE A 142 17.13 -9.38 -15.47
CA PHE A 142 17.17 -9.28 -16.93
C PHE A 142 16.44 -8.03 -17.45
N THR A 143 15.27 -7.72 -16.93
CA THR A 143 14.49 -6.53 -17.31
C THR A 143 15.26 -5.26 -17.00
N PHE A 144 15.93 -5.19 -15.84
CA PHE A 144 16.76 -4.06 -15.46
C PHE A 144 17.95 -3.88 -16.41
N GLY A 145 18.66 -4.97 -16.70
CA GLY A 145 19.81 -4.94 -17.62
C GLY A 145 19.42 -4.51 -19.04
N TYR A 146 18.35 -5.10 -19.59
CA TYR A 146 17.81 -4.71 -20.89
C TYR A 146 17.32 -3.26 -20.90
N GLY A 147 16.65 -2.79 -19.84
CA GLY A 147 16.16 -1.42 -19.75
C GLY A 147 17.29 -0.39 -19.78
N ILE A 148 18.38 -0.63 -19.05
CA ILE A 148 19.57 0.24 -19.06
C ILE A 148 20.20 0.27 -20.45
N ALA A 149 20.40 -0.89 -21.06
CA ALA A 149 21.01 -0.98 -22.39
C ALA A 149 20.18 -0.25 -23.45
N MET A 150 18.87 -0.49 -23.48
CA MET A 150 17.96 0.15 -24.44
C MET A 150 17.92 1.67 -24.25
N TRP A 151 17.74 2.15 -23.02
CA TRP A 151 17.65 3.59 -22.75
C TRP A 151 18.96 4.32 -23.06
N SER A 152 20.11 3.71 -22.73
CA SER A 152 21.43 4.29 -22.99
C SER A 152 21.73 4.47 -24.48
N ILE A 153 21.20 3.60 -25.34
CA ILE A 153 21.42 3.67 -26.80
C ILE A 153 20.47 4.68 -27.44
N THR A 154 19.20 4.66 -27.05
CA THR A 154 18.16 5.51 -27.67
C THR A 154 18.27 6.97 -27.23
N PHE A 155 18.67 7.24 -25.98
CA PHE A 155 18.71 8.59 -25.40
C PHE A 155 20.09 8.93 -24.82
N PRO A 156 21.08 9.32 -25.66
CA PRO A 156 22.37 9.79 -25.17
C PRO A 156 22.18 11.08 -24.36
N THR A 157 22.48 11.03 -23.07
CA THR A 157 22.33 12.17 -22.15
C THR A 157 23.70 12.75 -21.84
N ASN A 158 23.87 14.06 -22.03
CA ASN A 158 25.20 14.67 -21.94
C ASN A 158 25.58 15.09 -20.51
N ASP A 159 24.63 15.42 -19.62
CA ASP A 159 24.86 15.68 -18.18
C ASP A 159 23.52 15.80 -17.41
N PRO A 160 22.96 14.72 -16.81
CA PRO A 160 21.68 14.80 -16.11
C PRO A 160 21.81 15.35 -14.68
N SER A 161 20.86 16.19 -14.27
CA SER A 161 20.68 16.50 -12.85
C SER A 161 20.17 15.27 -12.07
N ILE A 162 20.43 15.21 -10.75
CA ILE A 162 20.02 14.07 -9.91
C ILE A 162 18.50 13.82 -9.99
N SER A 163 17.69 14.87 -10.06
CA SER A 163 16.23 14.76 -10.21
C SER A 163 15.83 14.14 -11.55
N GLU A 164 16.50 14.52 -12.63
CA GLU A 164 16.22 13.98 -13.96
C GLU A 164 16.68 12.52 -14.06
N ALA A 165 17.82 12.17 -13.46
CA ALA A 165 18.31 10.80 -13.38
C ALA A 165 17.31 9.87 -12.69
N MET A 166 16.72 10.29 -11.57
CA MET A 166 15.69 9.51 -10.88
C MET A 166 14.44 9.29 -11.73
N VAL A 167 13.97 10.34 -12.43
CA VAL A 167 12.82 10.22 -13.34
C VAL A 167 13.15 9.29 -14.52
N MET A 168 14.37 9.34 -15.05
CA MET A 168 14.84 8.44 -16.11
C MET A 168 14.83 6.98 -15.67
N ILE A 169 15.35 6.66 -14.48
CA ILE A 169 15.35 5.29 -13.95
C ILE A 169 13.92 4.75 -13.84
N VAL A 170 12.98 5.57 -13.36
CA VAL A 170 11.56 5.16 -13.26
C VAL A 170 10.94 4.95 -14.64
N ARG A 171 11.26 5.80 -15.63
CA ARG A 171 10.76 5.66 -17.00
C ARG A 171 11.31 4.40 -17.68
N LEU A 172 12.60 4.15 -17.55
CA LEU A 172 13.28 2.94 -17.99
C LEU A 172 12.61 1.70 -17.43
N MET A 173 12.40 1.65 -16.11
CA MET A 173 11.79 0.49 -15.46
C MET A 173 10.37 0.27 -15.91
N ARG A 174 9.62 1.35 -16.13
CA ARG A 174 8.25 1.29 -16.62
C ARG A 174 8.19 0.67 -18.02
N VAL A 175 8.95 1.19 -18.97
CA VAL A 175 8.90 0.74 -20.37
C VAL A 175 9.34 -0.72 -20.47
N SER A 176 10.47 -1.09 -19.87
CA SER A 176 10.99 -2.46 -19.93
C SER A 176 10.09 -3.48 -19.25
N TYR A 177 9.39 -3.09 -18.18
CA TYR A 177 8.40 -3.94 -17.53
C TYR A 177 7.18 -4.20 -18.41
N PHE A 178 6.59 -3.16 -19.01
CA PHE A 178 5.38 -3.31 -19.85
C PHE A 178 5.63 -4.07 -21.16
N GLN A 179 6.85 -4.03 -21.68
CA GLN A 179 7.24 -4.82 -22.86
C GLN A 179 7.14 -6.34 -22.63
N ILE A 180 7.32 -6.82 -21.39
CA ILE A 180 7.14 -8.24 -21.04
C ILE A 180 5.68 -8.67 -21.22
N TYR A 181 4.74 -7.74 -21.02
CA TYR A 181 3.31 -7.97 -21.20
C TYR A 181 2.83 -7.74 -22.64
N GLY A 182 3.75 -7.50 -23.57
CA GLY A 182 3.46 -7.31 -25.00
C GLY A 182 3.16 -5.86 -25.41
N GLU A 183 3.26 -4.90 -24.50
CA GLU A 183 3.12 -3.47 -24.82
C GLU A 183 4.46 -2.93 -25.34
N MET A 184 4.68 -3.04 -26.66
CA MET A 184 5.99 -2.75 -27.26
C MET A 184 6.30 -1.25 -27.41
N ASN A 185 5.27 -0.38 -27.40
CA ASN A 185 5.41 1.07 -27.56
C ASN A 185 6.39 1.44 -28.69
N MET A 186 6.16 0.87 -29.88
CA MET A 186 7.04 0.98 -31.05
C MET A 186 7.33 2.43 -31.44
N ASP A 187 6.34 3.31 -31.29
CA ASP A 187 6.46 4.74 -31.58
C ASP A 187 7.55 5.43 -30.72
N LEU A 188 7.81 4.94 -29.52
CA LEU A 188 8.87 5.46 -28.64
C LEU A 188 10.29 5.06 -29.13
N ILE A 189 10.39 3.97 -29.89
CA ILE A 189 11.65 3.33 -30.27
C ILE A 189 11.99 3.65 -31.74
N THR A 190 11.00 3.85 -32.60
CA THR A 190 11.21 4.16 -34.03
C THR A 190 11.37 5.64 -34.34
N GLY A 191 11.10 6.53 -33.37
CA GLY A 191 11.18 7.98 -33.54
C GLY A 191 9.88 8.60 -34.02
#